data_AF-A0A2E0U0A5-F1
#
_entry.id   AF-A0A2E0U0A5-F1
#
_cell.length_a   1.000
_cell.length_b   1.000
_cell.length_c   1.000
_cell.angle_alpha   90.00
_cell.angle_beta   90.00
_cell.angle_gamma   90.00
#
_symmetry.space_group_name_H-M   'P 1'
#
loop_
_entity.id
_entity.type
_entity.pdbx_description
1 polymer ?
#
loop_
_entity_poly.entity_id
_entity_poly.type
_entity_poly.pdbx_seq_one_letter_code
_entity_poly.pdbx_strand_id
1 'polypeptide(L)'
;MGDIHDFYKFLFIKHLASNLKVRIGLNWFLVDPKSISKSEMKKNDGEKRSYLNNPKVTNLDEKLSSELSDLVKKKNRNLKNFTTKTHLQKFVKFYNEKIMRNERKLWFENSINFFCRNEIIFLDPDNGILKRPNGRNSQKYVLLDELKSYQSKGKIIIFTQFQSYNKSFFPYISEITNFLKTNGLKVKYPVLRNRTSPNTFYITIGQDRVINNQRILSIYKSYKKKFEGMIELITI
;
A
#
# COMPACT_ATOMS: atom_id res chain seq x y z
N MET A 1 12.73 3.58 0.70
CA MET A 1 12.13 3.13 -0.56
C MET A 1 13.06 2.17 -1.28
N GLY A 2 12.50 1.14 -1.88
CA GLY A 2 13.13 0.15 -2.74
C GLY A 2 13.30 -1.19 -2.07
N ASP A 3 12.71 -1.39 -0.90
CA ASP A 3 12.74 -2.67 -0.20
C ASP A 3 11.79 -3.70 -0.84
N ILE A 4 11.76 -4.90 -0.24
CA ILE A 4 10.92 -5.99 -0.73
C ILE A 4 9.42 -5.66 -0.69
N HIS A 5 8.98 -4.82 0.25
CA HIS A 5 7.57 -4.45 0.39
C HIS A 5 7.16 -3.49 -0.72
N ASP A 6 8.03 -2.54 -1.07
CA ASP A 6 7.86 -1.69 -2.24
C ASP A 6 7.76 -2.52 -3.54
N PHE A 7 8.61 -3.55 -3.70
CA PHE A 7 8.58 -4.41 -4.87
C PHE A 7 7.22 -5.12 -5.03
N TYR A 8 6.75 -5.84 -3.99
CA TYR A 8 5.46 -6.54 -4.05
C TYR A 8 4.26 -5.60 -4.16
N LYS A 9 4.34 -4.39 -3.57
CA LYS A 9 3.33 -3.33 -3.76
C LYS A 9 3.19 -2.97 -5.22
N PHE A 10 4.31 -2.71 -5.89
CA PHE A 10 4.28 -2.34 -7.31
C PHE A 10 3.91 -3.50 -8.23
N LEU A 11 4.30 -4.73 -7.92
CA LEU A 11 3.83 -5.92 -8.64
C LEU A 11 2.29 -6.01 -8.60
N PHE A 12 1.72 -5.86 -7.40
CA PHE A 12 0.28 -5.93 -7.21
C PHE A 12 -0.45 -4.80 -7.91
N ILE A 13 -0.01 -3.55 -7.72
CA ILE A 13 -0.63 -2.39 -8.35
C ILE A 13 -0.55 -2.49 -9.88
N LYS A 14 0.61 -2.89 -10.43
CA LYS A 14 0.79 -3.09 -11.88
C LYS A 14 -0.15 -4.17 -12.43
N HIS A 15 -0.28 -5.30 -11.72
CA HIS A 15 -1.20 -6.37 -12.12
C HIS A 15 -2.65 -5.91 -12.09
N LEU A 16 -3.07 -5.22 -11.02
CA LEU A 16 -4.42 -4.68 -10.88
C LEU A 16 -4.75 -3.64 -11.98
N ALA A 17 -3.88 -2.64 -12.15
CA ALA A 17 -4.03 -1.58 -13.14
C ALA A 17 -4.16 -2.14 -14.57
N SER A 18 -3.29 -3.09 -14.93
CA SER A 18 -3.25 -3.68 -16.28
C SER A 18 -4.54 -4.44 -16.60
N ASN A 19 -5.03 -5.25 -15.66
CA ASN A 19 -6.24 -6.05 -15.87
C ASN A 19 -7.52 -5.21 -15.85
N LEU A 20 -7.54 -4.11 -15.09
CA LEU A 20 -8.66 -3.17 -15.07
C LEU A 20 -8.62 -2.16 -16.22
N LYS A 21 -7.45 -1.95 -16.84
CA LYS A 21 -7.19 -0.89 -17.83
C LYS A 21 -7.41 0.51 -17.25
N VAL A 22 -7.00 0.71 -15.99
CA VAL A 22 -7.10 2.01 -15.29
C VAL A 22 -5.79 2.32 -14.57
N ARG A 23 -5.55 3.61 -14.27
CA ARG A 23 -4.46 4.04 -13.39
C ARG A 23 -4.92 4.02 -11.93
N ILE A 24 -4.15 3.37 -11.07
CA ILE A 24 -4.39 3.32 -9.62
C ILE A 24 -3.79 4.57 -8.98
N GLY A 25 -4.56 5.26 -8.14
CA GLY A 25 -4.02 6.36 -7.34
C GLY A 25 -3.22 5.78 -6.17
N LEU A 26 -1.93 6.08 -6.07
CA LEU A 26 -1.09 5.66 -4.94
C LEU A 26 -0.86 6.85 -4.02
N ASN A 27 -1.51 6.85 -2.86
CA ASN A 27 -1.29 7.83 -1.81
C ASN A 27 -0.19 7.31 -0.87
N TRP A 28 1.01 7.86 -0.99
CA TRP A 28 2.17 7.44 -0.21
C TRP A 28 2.31 8.30 1.03
N PHE A 29 2.25 7.70 2.22
CA PHE A 29 2.29 8.42 3.50
C PHE A 29 3.73 8.75 3.88
N LEU A 30 4.26 9.82 3.30
CA LEU A 30 5.63 10.24 3.53
C LEU A 30 5.72 11.12 4.78
N VAL A 31 6.26 10.54 5.85
CA VAL A 31 6.47 11.23 7.12
C VAL A 31 7.97 11.50 7.29
N ASP A 32 8.33 12.71 7.72
CA ASP A 32 9.72 13.01 8.08
C ASP A 32 10.07 12.30 9.40
N PRO A 33 11.06 11.39 9.45
CA PRO A 33 11.46 10.74 10.70
C PRO A 33 11.80 11.73 11.82
N LYS A 34 12.32 12.92 11.47
CA LYS A 34 12.65 13.98 12.42
C LYS A 34 11.41 14.54 13.14
N SER A 35 10.24 14.51 12.51
CA SER A 35 8.99 15.00 13.12
C SER A 35 8.36 14.00 14.09
N ILE A 36 8.85 12.76 14.13
CA ILE A 36 8.32 11.68 14.96
C ILE A 36 9.11 11.56 16.26
N SER A 37 10.35 11.09 16.20
CA SER A 37 11.22 10.92 17.37
C SER A 37 12.70 10.76 16.98
N LYS A 38 13.61 10.95 17.95
CA LYS A 38 15.03 10.64 17.76
C LYS A 38 15.30 9.16 17.48
N SER A 39 14.47 8.26 18.00
CA SER A 39 14.61 6.82 17.74
C SER A 39 14.19 6.46 16.31
N GLU A 40 13.23 7.19 15.73
CA GLU A 40 12.81 7.00 14.34
C GLU A 40 13.93 7.30 13.34
N MET A 41 14.74 8.32 13.63
CA MET A 41 15.90 8.68 12.78
C MET A 41 16.96 7.56 12.69
N LYS A 42 16.97 6.62 13.64
CA LYS A 42 17.93 5.50 13.66
C LYS A 42 17.41 4.28 12.90
N LYS A 43 16.14 4.28 12.47
CA LYS A 43 15.56 3.17 11.73
C LYS A 43 16.02 3.22 10.27
N ASN A 44 16.38 2.05 9.74
CA ASN A 44 16.72 1.85 8.33
C ASN A 44 15.49 1.33 7.55
N ASP A 45 14.32 1.92 7.80
CA ASP A 45 13.09 1.51 7.13
C ASP A 45 13.17 1.80 5.62
N GLY A 46 12.70 0.88 4.79
CA GLY A 46 12.75 1.02 3.34
C GLY A 46 14.13 0.82 2.70
N GLU A 47 15.10 0.25 3.44
CA GLU A 47 16.48 0.03 2.99
C GLU A 47 16.83 -1.45 2.71
N LYS A 48 15.91 -2.38 2.99
CA LYS A 48 16.12 -3.82 2.84
C LYS A 48 16.05 -4.27 1.37
N ARG A 49 17.13 -4.05 0.62
CA ARG A 49 17.25 -4.32 -0.83
C ARG A 49 18.00 -5.61 -1.20
N SER A 50 18.34 -6.44 -0.21
CA SER A 50 19.09 -7.70 -0.45
C SER A 50 18.36 -8.67 -1.38
N TYR A 51 17.03 -8.56 -1.51
CA TYR A 51 16.25 -9.36 -2.45
C TYR A 51 16.64 -9.14 -3.92
N LEU A 52 17.27 -8.01 -4.26
CA LEU A 52 17.77 -7.75 -5.62
C LEU A 52 18.89 -8.72 -6.03
N ASN A 53 19.51 -9.40 -5.07
CA ASN A 53 20.50 -10.45 -5.33
C ASN A 53 19.87 -11.83 -5.53
N ASN A 54 18.53 -11.94 -5.50
CA ASN A 54 17.81 -13.20 -5.66
C ASN A 54 17.08 -13.23 -7.02
N PRO A 55 17.62 -13.96 -8.02
CA PRO A 55 17.00 -14.09 -9.34
C PRO A 55 15.55 -14.56 -9.31
N LYS A 56 15.18 -15.42 -8.34
CA LYS A 56 13.81 -15.90 -8.19
C LYS A 56 12.81 -14.78 -7.89
N VAL A 57 13.28 -13.70 -7.25
CA VAL A 57 12.47 -12.52 -6.94
C VAL A 57 12.57 -11.49 -8.06
N THR A 58 13.78 -11.21 -8.57
CA THR A 58 13.95 -10.18 -9.60
C THR A 58 13.29 -10.54 -10.93
N ASN A 59 13.26 -11.82 -11.28
CA ASN A 59 12.64 -12.28 -12.52
C ASN A 59 11.10 -12.18 -12.49
N LEU A 60 10.50 -11.87 -11.33
CA LEU A 60 9.07 -11.58 -11.24
C LEU A 60 8.68 -10.31 -12.00
N ASP A 61 9.61 -9.34 -12.09
CA ASP A 61 9.49 -8.13 -12.91
C ASP A 61 10.87 -7.47 -13.10
N GLU A 62 11.61 -7.96 -14.08
CA GLU A 62 12.99 -7.53 -14.35
C GLU A 62 13.12 -6.03 -14.54
N LYS A 63 12.14 -5.41 -15.21
CA LYS A 63 12.13 -3.97 -15.44
C LYS A 63 12.01 -3.20 -14.12
N LEU A 64 11.10 -3.61 -13.25
CA LEU A 64 10.97 -3.02 -11.93
C LEU A 64 12.23 -3.26 -11.08
N SER A 65 12.79 -4.48 -11.10
CA SER A 65 14.03 -4.80 -10.38
C SER A 65 15.23 -4.00 -10.85
N SER A 66 15.34 -3.75 -12.16
CA SER A 66 16.37 -2.87 -12.72
C SER A 66 16.21 -1.43 -12.20
N GLU A 67 15.00 -0.85 -12.26
CA GLU A 67 14.73 0.50 -11.75
C GLU A 67 14.97 0.63 -10.23
N LEU A 68 14.70 -0.42 -9.44
CA LEU A 68 14.95 -0.42 -7.99
C LEU A 68 16.43 -0.67 -7.64
N SER A 69 17.18 -1.37 -8.50
CA SER A 69 18.62 -1.55 -8.36
C SER A 69 19.38 -0.24 -8.39
N ASP A 70 18.92 0.74 -9.16
CA ASP A 70 19.51 2.07 -9.17
C ASP A 70 19.46 2.76 -7.79
N LEU A 71 18.46 2.44 -6.96
CA LEU A 71 18.29 2.98 -5.61
C LEU A 71 19.23 2.37 -4.57
N VAL A 72 19.98 1.31 -4.90
CA VAL A 72 20.99 0.72 -4.01
C VAL A 72 22.03 1.78 -3.65
N LYS A 73 22.49 2.54 -4.65
CA LYS A 73 23.42 3.67 -4.45
C LYS A 73 22.69 4.83 -3.76
N LYS A 74 23.12 5.20 -2.56
CA LYS A 74 22.46 6.23 -1.73
C LYS A 74 22.24 7.56 -2.47
N LYS A 75 23.18 7.99 -3.31
CA LYS A 75 23.08 9.20 -4.13
C LYS A 75 21.91 9.21 -5.14
N ASN A 76 21.43 8.03 -5.53
CA ASN A 76 20.34 7.89 -6.49
C ASN A 76 18.95 7.83 -5.80
N ARG A 77 18.91 7.84 -4.47
CA ARG A 77 17.66 7.71 -3.69
C ARG A 77 16.90 9.03 -3.68
N ASN A 78 16.16 9.26 -4.75
CA ASN A 78 15.28 10.41 -4.89
C ASN A 78 13.89 9.93 -5.34
N LEU A 79 12.92 10.03 -4.43
CA LEU A 79 11.56 9.55 -4.66
C LEU A 79 10.87 10.30 -5.82
N LYS A 80 11.08 11.62 -5.93
CA LYS A 80 10.53 12.42 -7.03
C LYS A 80 11.10 11.96 -8.37
N ASN A 81 12.41 11.71 -8.44
CA ASN A 81 13.06 11.20 -9.64
C ASN A 81 12.56 9.79 -10.00
N PHE A 82 12.42 8.89 -9.01
CA PHE A 82 11.87 7.56 -9.26
C PHE A 82 10.44 7.64 -9.81
N THR A 83 9.55 8.35 -9.13
CA THR A 83 8.11 8.41 -9.48
C THR A 83 7.84 9.11 -10.81
N THR A 84 8.76 9.95 -11.29
CA THR A 84 8.66 10.67 -12.59
C THR A 84 9.39 9.99 -13.75
N LYS A 85 10.24 8.98 -13.50
CA LYS A 85 10.98 8.26 -14.55
C LYS A 85 10.64 6.79 -14.66
N THR A 86 10.11 6.19 -13.60
CA THR A 86 9.70 4.78 -13.60
C THR A 86 8.66 4.50 -14.68
N HIS A 87 8.76 3.31 -15.28
CA HIS A 87 7.72 2.80 -16.16
C HIS A 87 6.37 2.62 -15.46
N LEU A 88 6.32 2.60 -14.12
CA LEU A 88 5.09 2.44 -13.35
C LEU A 88 4.10 3.59 -13.53
N GLN A 89 4.51 4.75 -14.07
CA GLN A 89 3.61 5.88 -14.31
C GLN A 89 2.41 5.54 -15.21
N LYS A 90 2.54 4.55 -16.11
CA LYS A 90 1.42 4.09 -16.92
C LYS A 90 0.34 3.34 -16.11
N PHE A 91 0.69 2.85 -14.93
CA PHE A 91 -0.18 2.08 -14.04
C PHE A 91 -0.57 2.84 -12.78
N VAL A 92 0.28 3.77 -12.34
CA VAL A 92 0.20 4.44 -11.05
C VAL A 92 0.14 5.95 -11.24
N LYS A 93 -0.74 6.60 -10.49
CA LYS A 93 -0.71 8.04 -10.28
C LYS A 93 -0.19 8.29 -8.87
N PHE A 94 1.06 8.74 -8.74
CA PHE A 94 1.72 8.92 -7.46
C PHE A 94 1.29 10.23 -6.79
N TYR A 95 0.90 10.15 -5.51
CA TYR A 95 0.83 11.30 -4.61
C TYR A 95 1.88 11.09 -3.52
N ASN A 96 2.96 11.86 -3.63
CA ASN A 96 4.17 11.73 -2.83
C ASN A 96 4.50 13.05 -2.11
N GLU A 97 3.46 13.76 -1.68
CA GLU A 97 3.58 14.94 -0.83
C GLU A 97 3.82 14.52 0.63
N LYS A 98 4.67 15.26 1.33
CA LYS A 98 5.00 14.97 2.73
C LYS A 98 3.84 15.34 3.66
N ILE A 99 3.60 14.51 4.66
CA ILE A 99 2.63 14.79 5.72
C ILE A 99 3.27 15.68 6.77
N MET A 100 2.93 16.97 6.77
CA MET A 100 3.27 17.87 7.86
C MET A 100 2.26 17.73 9.01
N ARG A 101 2.73 17.72 10.26
CA ARG A 101 1.91 17.36 11.43
C ARG A 101 0.67 18.23 11.59
N ASN A 102 0.82 19.54 11.44
CA ASN A 102 -0.25 20.51 11.63
C ASN A 102 -1.10 20.69 10.36
N GLU A 103 -0.75 20.02 9.26
CA GLU A 103 -1.38 20.19 7.95
C GLU A 103 -1.92 18.87 7.40
N ARG A 104 -2.04 17.82 8.24
CA ARG A 104 -2.52 16.50 7.77
C ARG A 104 -3.88 16.59 7.08
N LYS A 105 -4.79 17.41 7.62
CA LYS A 105 -6.13 17.61 7.03
C LYS A 105 -6.01 18.20 5.62
N LEU A 106 -5.22 19.26 5.44
CA LEU A 106 -4.97 19.88 4.15
C LEU A 106 -4.27 18.93 3.18
N TRP A 107 -3.24 18.20 3.64
CA TRP A 107 -2.57 17.16 2.85
C TRP A 107 -3.56 16.09 2.35
N PHE A 108 -4.48 15.68 3.21
CA PHE A 108 -5.49 14.69 2.88
C PHE A 108 -6.51 15.23 1.86
N GLU A 109 -7.01 16.45 2.07
CA GLU A 109 -7.92 17.13 1.13
C GLU A 109 -7.28 17.31 -0.26
N ASN A 110 -6.01 17.71 -0.29
CA ASN A 110 -5.22 17.80 -1.51
C ASN A 110 -5.08 16.43 -2.20
N SER A 111 -4.88 15.35 -1.43
CA SER A 111 -4.84 14.00 -1.98
C SER A 111 -6.17 13.58 -2.63
N ILE A 112 -7.30 13.92 -1.99
CA ILE A 112 -8.64 13.66 -2.55
C ILE A 112 -8.83 14.40 -3.88
N ASN A 113 -8.48 15.69 -3.91
CA ASN A 113 -8.59 16.51 -5.12
C ASN A 113 -7.68 15.98 -6.23
N PHE A 114 -6.45 15.61 -5.89
CA PHE A 114 -5.50 15.01 -6.81
C PHE A 114 -6.03 13.70 -7.41
N PHE A 115 -6.78 12.90 -6.65
CA PHE A 115 -7.36 11.63 -7.08
C PHE A 115 -8.82 11.71 -7.53
N CYS A 116 -9.34 12.90 -7.84
CA CYS A 116 -10.76 13.10 -8.18
C CYS A 116 -11.27 12.13 -9.27
N ARG A 117 -10.45 11.85 -10.30
CA ARG A 117 -10.76 10.94 -11.42
C ARG A 117 -10.33 9.48 -11.23
N ASN A 118 -9.59 9.14 -10.18
CA ASN A 118 -9.18 7.76 -9.93
C ASN A 118 -10.28 7.01 -9.17
N GLU A 119 -10.72 5.85 -9.65
CA GLU A 119 -11.75 5.04 -8.97
C GLU A 119 -11.18 4.21 -7.82
N ILE A 120 -9.93 3.76 -7.97
CA ILE A 120 -9.23 2.91 -7.00
C ILE A 120 -8.03 3.68 -6.42
N ILE A 121 -7.99 3.77 -5.10
CA ILE A 121 -6.92 4.40 -4.34
C ILE A 121 -6.21 3.34 -3.51
N PHE A 122 -4.91 3.20 -3.73
CA PHE A 122 -4.00 2.43 -2.88
C PHE A 122 -3.36 3.37 -1.86
N LEU A 123 -3.62 3.13 -0.57
CA LEU A 123 -3.04 3.87 0.54
C LEU A 123 -1.84 3.09 1.08
N ASP A 124 -0.68 3.73 1.15
CA ASP A 124 0.55 3.10 1.61
C ASP A 124 1.08 3.76 2.89
N PRO A 125 0.45 3.47 4.06
CA PRO A 125 0.98 3.84 5.36
C PRO A 125 2.11 2.90 5.80
N ASP A 126 3.05 3.42 6.57
CA ASP A 126 4.12 2.62 7.19
C ASP A 126 3.59 1.60 8.20
N ASN A 127 2.52 1.92 8.94
CA ASN A 127 2.05 1.09 10.06
C ASN A 127 0.62 0.53 9.88
N GLY A 128 0.01 0.74 8.71
CA GLY A 128 -1.37 0.32 8.45
C GLY A 128 -2.43 1.23 9.06
N ILE A 129 -3.54 0.65 9.54
CA ILE A 129 -4.66 1.42 10.10
C ILE A 129 -4.47 1.78 11.58
N LEU A 130 -4.81 3.01 11.94
CA LEU A 130 -4.81 3.46 13.32
C LEU A 130 -6.08 2.96 14.04
N LYS A 131 -5.92 2.04 15.00
CA LYS A 131 -7.04 1.52 15.81
C LYS A 131 -7.29 2.33 17.10
N ARG A 132 -6.27 3.04 17.59
CA ARG A 132 -6.29 3.85 18.81
C ARG A 132 -5.35 5.05 18.63
N PRO A 133 -5.62 6.21 19.23
CA PRO A 133 -4.73 7.37 19.16
C PRO A 133 -3.28 7.01 19.56
N ASN A 134 -2.29 7.49 18.79
CA ASN A 134 -0.88 7.17 19.00
C ASN A 134 0.02 8.42 18.88
N GLY A 135 -0.49 9.57 19.35
CA GLY A 135 0.23 10.85 19.36
C GLY A 135 0.87 11.19 18.01
N ARG A 136 2.18 11.48 18.01
CA ARG A 136 2.93 11.83 16.78
C ARG A 136 2.99 10.69 15.77
N ASN A 137 2.98 9.44 16.23
CA ASN A 137 3.04 8.28 15.34
C ASN A 137 1.78 8.12 14.49
N SER A 138 0.66 8.74 14.85
CA SER A 138 -0.57 8.73 14.03
C SER A 138 -0.33 9.20 12.59
N GLN A 139 0.73 9.98 12.32
CA GLN A 139 1.10 10.37 10.96
C GLN A 139 1.40 9.18 10.05
N LYS A 140 1.94 8.09 10.61
CA LYS A 140 2.39 6.87 9.91
C LYS A 140 1.26 5.87 9.61
N TYR A 141 0.03 6.19 9.97
CA TYR A 141 -1.13 5.32 9.81
C TYR A 141 -2.15 5.95 8.89
N VAL A 142 -3.00 5.11 8.31
CA VAL A 142 -4.29 5.54 7.75
C VAL A 142 -5.28 5.76 8.90
N LEU A 143 -6.04 6.86 8.86
CA LEU A 143 -7.11 7.13 9.82
C LEU A 143 -8.44 6.58 9.33
N LEU A 144 -9.31 6.22 10.28
CA LEU A 144 -10.65 5.72 9.97
C LEU A 144 -11.48 6.72 9.16
N ASP A 145 -11.41 8.01 9.51
CA ASP A 145 -12.16 9.06 8.81
C ASP A 145 -11.65 9.32 7.40
N GLU A 146 -10.36 9.04 7.14
CA GLU A 146 -9.78 9.11 5.80
C GLU A 146 -10.35 8.00 4.91
N LEU A 147 -10.48 6.77 5.45
CA LEU A 147 -11.14 5.66 4.75
C LEU A 147 -12.62 5.98 4.46
N LYS A 148 -13.36 6.46 5.46
CA LYS A 148 -14.77 6.86 5.30
C LYS A 148 -14.93 7.97 4.27
N SER A 149 -14.02 8.95 4.26
CA SER A 149 -14.03 10.07 3.31
C SER A 149 -13.77 9.67 1.86
N TYR A 150 -12.91 8.67 1.63
CA TYR A 150 -12.75 8.10 0.29
C TYR A 150 -13.97 7.26 -0.11
N GLN A 151 -14.52 6.47 0.82
CA GLN A 151 -15.68 5.61 0.55
C GLN A 151 -16.94 6.42 0.24
N SER A 152 -17.17 7.54 0.94
CA SER A 152 -18.30 8.43 0.66
C SER A 152 -18.22 9.09 -0.72
N LYS A 153 -17.01 9.19 -1.29
CA LYS A 153 -16.77 9.63 -2.67
C LYS A 153 -16.81 8.49 -3.70
N GLY A 154 -17.33 7.32 -3.31
CA GLY A 154 -17.48 6.17 -4.20
C GLY A 154 -16.18 5.48 -4.59
N LYS A 155 -15.08 5.74 -3.87
CA LYS A 155 -13.77 5.13 -4.18
C LYS A 155 -13.68 3.71 -3.64
N ILE A 156 -12.98 2.85 -4.36
CA ILE A 156 -12.46 1.59 -3.84
C ILE A 156 -11.10 1.87 -3.23
N ILE A 157 -10.91 1.47 -1.99
CA ILE A 157 -9.70 1.74 -1.21
C ILE A 157 -9.00 0.41 -0.98
N ILE A 158 -7.71 0.36 -1.27
CA ILE A 158 -6.83 -0.72 -0.87
C ILE A 158 -5.79 -0.10 0.05
N PHE A 159 -5.48 -0.70 1.19
CA PHE A 159 -4.40 -0.18 2.03
C PHE A 159 -3.43 -1.27 2.49
N THR A 160 -2.17 -0.87 2.61
CA THR A 160 -1.09 -1.70 3.17
C THR A 160 -1.30 -1.87 4.67
N GLN A 161 -1.16 -3.10 5.15
CA GLN A 161 -1.08 -3.43 6.57
C GLN A 161 0.08 -4.37 6.80
N PHE A 162 0.97 -4.07 7.75
CA PHE A 162 2.04 -4.98 8.13
C PHE A 162 1.60 -5.88 9.28
N GLN A 163 2.04 -7.15 9.27
CA GLN A 163 1.82 -8.05 10.38
C GLN A 163 2.53 -7.58 11.65
N SER A 164 1.84 -7.67 12.78
CA SER A 164 2.48 -7.59 14.09
C SER A 164 3.37 -8.81 14.33
N TYR A 165 4.61 -8.60 14.75
CA TYR A 165 5.53 -9.69 15.16
C TYR A 165 5.01 -10.50 16.35
N ASN A 166 4.06 -9.96 17.12
CA ASN A 166 3.56 -10.57 18.35
C ASN A 166 2.27 -11.39 18.14
N LYS A 167 1.76 -11.50 16.91
CA LYS A 167 0.49 -12.20 16.64
C LYS A 167 0.59 -13.06 15.39
N SER A 168 -0.02 -14.24 15.45
CA SER A 168 -0.31 -15.05 14.26
C SER A 168 -1.14 -14.24 13.27
N PHE A 169 -0.91 -14.44 11.97
CA PHE A 169 -1.48 -13.60 10.92
C PHE A 169 -3.01 -13.62 10.91
N PHE A 170 -3.64 -14.78 11.14
CA PHE A 170 -5.09 -14.93 10.99
C PHE A 170 -5.85 -14.17 12.09
N PRO A 171 -5.60 -14.37 13.40
CA PRO A 171 -6.21 -13.54 14.45
C PRO A 171 -5.95 -12.04 14.25
N TYR A 172 -4.75 -11.67 13.82
CA TYR A 172 -4.38 -10.28 13.60
C TYR A 172 -5.23 -9.61 12.51
N ILE A 173 -5.47 -10.29 11.38
CA ILE A 173 -6.30 -9.74 10.31
C ILE A 173 -7.77 -9.78 10.69
N SER A 174 -8.25 -10.81 11.40
CA SER A 174 -9.62 -10.85 11.92
C SER A 174 -9.93 -9.69 12.86
N GLU A 175 -8.99 -9.28 13.71
CA GLU A 175 -9.15 -8.07 14.53
C GLU A 175 -9.30 -6.80 13.69
N ILE A 176 -8.55 -6.69 12.59
CA ILE A 176 -8.57 -5.52 11.72
C ILE A 176 -9.86 -5.47 10.91
N THR A 177 -10.27 -6.59 10.31
CA THR A 177 -11.53 -6.67 9.56
C THR A 177 -12.73 -6.46 10.46
N ASN A 178 -12.70 -6.98 11.70
CA ASN A 178 -13.75 -6.70 12.69
C ASN A 178 -13.78 -5.22 13.08
N PHE A 179 -12.63 -4.60 13.32
CA PHE A 179 -12.54 -3.16 13.59
C PHE A 179 -13.12 -2.32 12.44
N LEU A 180 -12.83 -2.68 11.18
CA LEU A 180 -13.41 -2.02 10.02
C LEU A 180 -14.94 -2.20 9.98
N LYS A 181 -15.41 -3.44 10.18
CA LYS A 181 -16.83 -3.79 10.14
C LYS A 181 -17.63 -3.05 11.21
N THR A 182 -17.16 -3.02 12.45
CA THR A 182 -17.84 -2.30 13.56
C THR A 182 -17.87 -0.79 13.34
N ASN A 183 -16.98 -0.27 12.50
CA ASN A 183 -16.95 1.14 12.12
C ASN A 183 -17.62 1.45 10.77
N GLY A 184 -18.44 0.53 10.25
CA GLY A 184 -19.25 0.72 9.04
C GLY A 184 -18.50 0.52 7.71
N LEU A 185 -17.25 0.05 7.75
CA LEU A 185 -16.43 -0.22 6.56
C LEU A 185 -16.52 -1.71 6.21
N LYS A 186 -16.99 -2.03 5.00
CA LYS A 186 -17.13 -3.41 4.54
C LYS A 186 -15.87 -3.89 3.83
N VAL A 187 -15.27 -4.96 4.34
CA VAL A 187 -14.21 -5.73 3.66
C VAL A 187 -14.89 -6.86 2.90
N LYS A 188 -15.07 -6.70 1.59
CA LYS A 188 -15.80 -7.68 0.75
C LYS A 188 -14.91 -8.59 -0.06
N TYR A 189 -13.64 -8.22 -0.20
CA TYR A 189 -12.67 -8.99 -0.96
C TYR A 189 -11.79 -9.79 -0.01
N PRO A 190 -11.31 -10.97 -0.43
CA PRO A 190 -10.27 -11.67 0.31
C PRO A 190 -9.09 -10.73 0.58
N VAL A 191 -8.57 -10.78 1.81
CA VAL A 191 -7.35 -10.06 2.15
C VAL A 191 -6.20 -10.74 1.45
N LEU A 192 -5.47 -9.98 0.63
CA LEU A 192 -4.30 -10.48 -0.06
C LEU A 192 -3.10 -10.38 0.88
N ARG A 193 -2.47 -11.52 1.17
CA ARG A 193 -1.25 -11.62 1.98
C ARG A 193 -0.07 -11.89 1.08
N ASN A 194 0.93 -11.02 1.15
CA ASN A 194 2.27 -11.25 0.62
C ASN A 194 3.12 -11.88 1.73
N ARG A 195 3.71 -13.04 1.43
CA ARG A 195 4.60 -13.80 2.33
C ARG A 195 6.01 -13.22 2.39
N THR A 196 6.08 -11.95 2.77
CA THR A 196 7.32 -11.22 3.09
C THR A 196 7.65 -11.35 4.59
N SER A 197 8.82 -10.85 5.03
CA SER A 197 9.16 -10.74 6.44
C SER A 197 9.29 -9.26 6.84
N PRO A 198 8.31 -8.67 7.57
CA PRO A 198 7.06 -9.30 8.03
C PRO A 198 6.06 -9.50 6.89
N ASN A 199 4.98 -10.27 7.12
CA ASN A 199 3.91 -10.39 6.11
C ASN A 199 3.29 -9.01 5.85
N THR A 200 2.95 -8.77 4.59
CA THR A 200 2.26 -7.55 4.16
C THR A 200 0.88 -7.92 3.64
N PHE A 201 -0.16 -7.24 4.12
CA PHE A 201 -1.54 -7.46 3.71
C PHE A 201 -2.06 -6.27 2.91
N TYR A 202 -2.86 -6.55 1.88
CA TYR A 202 -3.63 -5.57 1.16
C TYR A 202 -5.12 -5.80 1.46
N ILE A 203 -5.69 -4.87 2.21
CA ILE A 203 -7.09 -4.93 2.64
C ILE A 203 -7.89 -3.99 1.77
N THR A 204 -8.98 -4.50 1.19
CA THR A 204 -9.80 -3.75 0.22
C THR A 204 -11.16 -3.40 0.83
N ILE A 205 -11.50 -2.12 0.80
CA ILE A 205 -12.76 -1.53 1.24
C ILE A 205 -13.40 -0.87 0.02
N GLY A 206 -14.69 -1.12 -0.25
CA GLY A 206 -15.31 -0.54 -1.44
C GLY A 206 -16.82 -0.73 -1.55
N GLN A 207 -17.42 -0.04 -2.52
CA GLN A 207 -18.86 -0.03 -2.77
C GLN A 207 -19.36 -1.19 -3.64
N ASP A 208 -20.65 -1.47 -3.49
CA ASP A 208 -21.38 -2.56 -4.11
C ASP A 208 -21.77 -2.29 -5.57
N ARG A 209 -20.79 -2.25 -6.47
CA ARG A 209 -21.07 -2.48 -7.89
C ARG A 209 -20.72 -3.93 -8.23
N VAL A 210 -21.76 -4.75 -8.43
CA VAL A 210 -21.64 -6.21 -8.67
C VAL A 210 -20.61 -6.55 -9.77
N ILE A 211 -20.62 -5.79 -10.86
CA ILE A 211 -19.71 -5.98 -12.01
C ILE A 211 -18.25 -5.72 -11.60
N ASN A 212 -17.98 -4.69 -10.80
CA ASN A 212 -16.63 -4.41 -10.29
C ASN A 212 -16.18 -5.48 -9.28
N ASN A 213 -17.11 -6.02 -8.49
CA ASN A 213 -16.80 -7.04 -7.48
C ASN A 213 -16.27 -8.33 -8.10
N GLN A 214 -16.95 -8.85 -9.14
CA GLN A 214 -16.53 -10.09 -9.80
C GLN A 214 -15.17 -9.91 -10.50
N ARG A 215 -14.95 -8.74 -11.13
CA ARG A 215 -13.70 -8.45 -11.85
C ARG A 215 -12.51 -8.28 -10.91
N ILE A 216 -12.66 -7.58 -9.78
CA ILE A 216 -11.56 -7.46 -8.80
C ILE A 216 -11.21 -8.82 -8.20
N LEU A 217 -12.23 -9.62 -7.86
CA LEU A 217 -12.00 -10.96 -7.31
C LEU A 217 -11.29 -11.88 -8.30
N SER A 218 -11.65 -11.85 -9.59
CA SER A 218 -10.95 -12.64 -10.62
C SER A 218 -9.49 -12.20 -10.79
N ILE A 219 -9.21 -10.90 -10.69
CA ILE A 219 -7.85 -10.36 -10.72
C ILE A 219 -7.04 -10.81 -9.50
N TYR A 220 -7.64 -10.87 -8.31
CA TYR A 220 -6.94 -11.34 -7.10
C TYR A 220 -6.60 -12.83 -7.23
N LYS A 221 -7.53 -13.64 -7.74
CA LYS A 221 -7.30 -15.06 -8.01
C LYS A 221 -6.18 -15.25 -9.05
N SER A 222 -6.17 -14.45 -10.12
CA SER A 222 -5.11 -14.53 -11.14
C SER A 222 -3.75 -14.06 -10.60
N TYR A 223 -3.73 -13.05 -9.72
CA TYR A 223 -2.52 -12.60 -9.05
C TYR A 223 -1.95 -13.68 -8.13
N LYS A 224 -2.81 -14.33 -7.31
CA LYS A 224 -2.43 -15.48 -6.48
C LYS A 224 -1.81 -16.59 -7.33
N LYS A 225 -2.44 -16.95 -8.46
CA LYS A 225 -1.93 -17.99 -9.37
C LYS A 225 -0.58 -17.60 -9.98
N LYS A 226 -0.41 -16.34 -10.38
CA LYS A 226 0.84 -15.85 -10.98
C LYS A 226 2.03 -15.89 -10.00
N PHE A 227 1.77 -15.65 -8.72
CA PHE A 227 2.78 -15.58 -7.67
C PHE A 227 2.56 -16.69 -6.62
N GLU A 228 2.35 -17.91 -7.12
CA GLU A 228 2.08 -19.09 -6.31
C GLU A 228 3.17 -19.28 -5.22
N GLY A 229 2.73 -19.70 -4.02
CA GLY A 229 3.59 -19.83 -2.85
C GLY A 229 3.94 -18.50 -2.15
N MET A 230 3.93 -17.36 -2.85
CA MET A 230 4.20 -16.04 -2.27
C MET A 230 2.94 -15.29 -1.86
N ILE A 231 1.84 -15.52 -2.57
CA ILE A 231 0.57 -14.82 -2.37
C ILE A 231 -0.49 -15.78 -1.83
N GLU A 232 -1.20 -15.32 -0.81
CA GLU A 232 -2.33 -16.02 -0.21
C GLU A 232 -3.56 -15.10 -0.19
N LEU A 233 -4.74 -15.66 -0.44
CA LEU A 233 -6.02 -14.96 -0.32
C LEU A 233 -6.72 -15.47 0.92
N ILE A 234 -6.95 -14.59 1.89
CA ILE A 234 -7.58 -14.90 3.17
C ILE A 234 -9.02 -14.43 3.13
N THR A 235 -9.97 -15.36 3.27
CA THR A 235 -11.38 -15.06 3.46
C THR A 235 -11.68 -15.05 4.95
N ILE A 236 -12.37 -14.00 5.44
CA ILE A 236 -12.69 -13.77 6.85
C ILE A 236 -14.18 -13.49 6.96
#